data_AF-A0A496WMM1-F1
#
_entry.id   AF-A0A496WMM1-F1
#
_cell.length_a   1.000
_cell.length_b   1.000
_cell.length_c   1.000
_cell.angle_alpha   90.00
_cell.angle_beta   90.00
_cell.angle_gamma   90.00
#
_symmetry.space_group_name_H-M   'P 1'
#
loop_
_entity.id
_entity.type
_entity.pdbx_description
1 polymer ?
#
loop_
_entity_poly.entity_id
_entity_poly.type
_entity_poly.pdbx_seq_one_letter_code
_entity_poly.pdbx_strand_id
1 'polypeptide(L)' 'EGTGVIAGGAMRAVLEIAGVHNVLAKCYGSTNPGNVGRATFNGLRDMVSPDDVAAKRGKSVEEILN' A
#
# COMPACT_ATOMS: atom_id res chain seq x y z
N GLU A 1 -12.74 -11.05 5.13
CA GLU A 1 -12.43 -9.66 5.53
C GLU A 1 -12.18 -9.61 7.02
N GLY A 2 -11.26 -8.77 7.52
CA GLY A 2 -11.06 -8.58 8.97
C GLY A 2 -9.65 -8.80 9.52
N THR A 3 -8.59 -8.54 8.74
CA THR A 3 -7.21 -8.59 9.27
C THR A 3 -6.86 -7.35 10.08
N GLY A 4 -7.53 -6.21 9.82
CA GLY A 4 -7.18 -4.93 10.41
C GLY A 4 -5.85 -4.40 9.88
N VAL A 5 -5.30 -3.39 10.58
CA VAL A 5 -4.00 -2.79 10.25
C VAL A 5 -2.91 -3.45 11.10
N ILE A 6 -2.19 -4.40 10.53
CA ILE A 6 -1.02 -5.04 11.18
C ILE A 6 0.24 -4.43 10.60
N ALA A 7 0.74 -3.39 11.27
CA ALA A 7 1.91 -2.63 10.84
C ALA A 7 2.72 -2.11 12.05
N GLY A 8 4.01 -1.82 11.81
CA GLY A 8 4.85 -1.13 12.79
C GLY A 8 4.39 0.31 13.02
N GLY A 9 4.64 0.89 14.21
CA GLY A 9 4.00 2.13 14.68
C GLY A 9 4.03 3.31 13.70
N ALA A 10 5.18 3.61 13.09
CA ALA A 10 5.29 4.69 12.11
C ALA A 10 4.44 4.46 10.85
N MET A 11 4.44 3.23 10.33
CA MET A 11 3.62 2.85 9.16
C MET A 11 2.14 2.84 9.52
N ARG A 12 1.80 2.32 10.70
CA ARG A 12 0.44 2.23 11.21
C ARG A 12 -0.23 3.59 11.30
N ALA A 13 0.44 4.59 11.87
CA ALA A 13 -0.09 5.95 11.97
C ALA A 13 -0.42 6.53 10.58
N VAL A 14 0.45 6.32 9.58
CA VAL A 14 0.20 6.77 8.21
C VAL A 14 -0.98 6.02 7.58
N LEU A 15 -1.03 4.70 7.71
CA LEU A 15 -2.06 3.85 7.12
C LEU A 15 -3.45 4.09 7.73
N GLU A 16 -3.53 4.29 9.04
CA GLU A 16 -4.78 4.60 9.74
C GLU A 16 -5.34 5.96 9.31
N ILE A 17 -4.49 6.99 9.21
CA ILE A 17 -4.91 8.33 8.74
C ILE A 17 -5.30 8.30 7.26
N ALA A 18 -4.65 7.45 6.45
CA ALA A 18 -5.01 7.25 5.04
C ALA A 18 -6.34 6.48 4.85
N GLY A 19 -6.97 6.01 5.93
CA GLY A 19 -8.24 5.26 5.87
C GLY A 19 -8.09 3.81 5.45
N VAL A 20 -6.89 3.23 5.55
CA VAL A 20 -6.66 1.82 5.21
C VAL A 20 -7.22 0.93 6.33
N HIS A 21 -8.17 0.07 5.98
CA HIS A 21 -8.82 -0.81 6.96
C HIS A 21 -8.16 -2.18 7.11
N ASN A 22 -7.56 -2.71 6.03
CA ASN A 22 -6.97 -4.04 6.02
C ASN A 22 -5.62 -4.01 5.32
N VAL A 23 -4.55 -4.28 6.06
CA VAL A 23 -3.18 -4.29 5.52
C VAL A 23 -2.24 -5.08 6.43
N LEU A 24 -1.33 -5.83 5.80
CA LEU A 24 -0.18 -6.46 6.44
C LEU A 24 1.07 -5.73 5.99
N ALA A 25 1.85 -5.21 6.94
CA ALA A 25 3.09 -4.51 6.64
C ALA A 25 4.23 -5.00 7.52
N LYS A 26 5.42 -5.12 6.91
CA LYS A 26 6.67 -5.45 7.59
C LYS A 26 7.76 -4.52 7.13
N CYS A 27 8.51 -3.96 8.08
CA CYS A 27 9.70 -3.21 7.79
C CYS A 27 10.89 -4.18 7.69
N TYR A 28 11.60 -4.12 6.57
CA TYR A 28 12.87 -4.82 6.34
C TYR A 28 14.00 -3.79 6.28
N GLY A 29 15.07 -4.02 7.04
CA GLY A 29 16.20 -3.08 7.12
C GLY A 29 16.06 -2.06 8.24
N SER A 30 16.29 -0.77 7.94
CA SER A 30 16.32 0.30 8.95
C SER A 30 14.95 0.53 9.58
N THR A 31 14.92 0.54 10.91
CA THR A 31 13.72 0.77 11.72
C THR A 31 13.56 2.23 12.18
N ASN A 32 14.35 3.16 11.62
CA ASN A 32 14.22 4.58 11.96
C ASN A 32 12.82 5.11 11.57
N PRO A 33 12.01 5.62 12.51
CA PRO A 33 10.63 6.02 12.24
C PRO A 33 10.47 7.03 11.10
N GLY A 34 11.40 7.98 10.96
CA GLY A 34 11.35 8.98 9.89
C GLY A 34 11.55 8.37 8.50
N ASN A 35 12.47 7.41 8.38
CA ASN A 35 12.71 6.70 7.12
C ASN A 35 11.56 5.74 6.81
N VAL A 36 11.05 5.03 7.81
CA VAL A 36 9.91 4.13 7.67
C VAL A 36 8.65 4.89 7.21
N GLY A 37 8.39 6.07 7.79
CA GLY A 37 7.29 6.93 7.34
C GLY A 37 7.47 7.36 5.88
N ARG A 38 8.66 7.86 5.51
CA ARG A 38 8.97 8.23 4.10
C ARG A 38 8.81 7.06 3.14
N ALA A 39 9.30 5.88 3.51
CA ALA A 39 9.16 4.66 2.71
C ALA A 39 7.68 4.26 2.52
N THR A 40 6.86 4.44 3.56
CA THR A 40 5.41 4.18 3.49
C THR A 40 4.74 5.13 2.49
N PHE A 41 5.04 6.42 2.54
CA PHE A 41 4.52 7.39 1.57
C PHE A 41 4.95 7.10 0.14
N ASN A 42 6.22 6.71 -0.07
CA ASN A 42 6.70 6.34 -1.40
C ASN A 42 5.96 5.10 -1.91
N GLY A 43 5.84 4.05 -1.10
CA GLY A 43 5.11 2.85 -1.48
C GLY A 43 3.66 3.13 -1.86
N LEU A 44 2.98 4.03 -1.13
CA LEU A 44 1.60 4.42 -1.47
C LEU A 44 1.50 5.21 -2.78
N ARG A 45 2.49 6.06 -3.10
CA ARG A 45 2.53 6.83 -4.35
C ARG A 45 2.80 5.97 -5.58
N ASP A 46 3.56 4.89 -5.40
CA ASP A 46 3.93 3.99 -6.49
C ASP A 46 2.83 2.95 -6.79
N MET A 47 1.75 2.89 -5.99
CA MET A 47 0.62 2.01 -6.25
C MET A 47 -0.13 2.43 -7.52
N VAL A 48 -0.57 1.44 -8.31
CA VAL A 48 -1.31 1.66 -9.55
C VAL A 48 -2.61 0.87 -9.48
N SER A 49 -3.71 1.49 -9.91
CA SER A 49 -5.01 0.80 -9.94
C SER A 49 -5.06 -0.21 -11.10
N PRO A 50 -5.80 -1.32 -10.96
CA PRO A 50 -6.04 -2.25 -12.06
C PRO A 50 -6.62 -1.57 -13.31
N ASP A 51 -7.48 -0.56 -13.11
CA ASP A 51 -8.10 0.21 -14.19
C ASP A 51 -7.07 1.01 -14.99
N ASP A 52 -6.13 1.66 -14.32
CA ASP A 52 -5.03 2.39 -14.97
C ASP A 52 -4.13 1.45 -15.77
N VAL A 53 -3.89 0.24 -15.26
CA VAL A 53 -3.10 -0.78 -15.97
C VAL A 53 -3.85 -1.31 -17.19
N ALA A 54 -5.14 -1.59 -17.05
CA ALA A 54 -6.01 -2.05 -18.13
C ALA A 54 -6.08 -1.03 -19.27
N ALA A 55 -6.31 0.24 -18.93
CA ALA A 55 -6.33 1.34 -19.88
C ALA A 55 -4.99 1.52 -20.63
N LYS A 56 -3.86 1.44 -19.91
CA LYS A 56 -2.52 1.51 -20.53
C LYS A 56 -2.23 0.35 -21.47
N ARG A 57 -2.79 -0.83 -21.21
CA ARG A 57 -2.56 -2.06 -21.98
C ARG A 57 -3.62 -2.34 -23.04
N GLY A 58 -4.70 -1.55 -23.10
CA GLY A 58 -5.82 -1.74 -24.03
C GLY A 58 -6.59 -3.04 -23.79
N LYS A 59 -6.64 -3.51 -22.54
CA LYS A 59 -7.33 -4.74 -22.11
C LYS A 59 -8.49 -4.41 -21.19
N SER A 60 -9.40 -5.36 -20.99
CA SER A 60 -10.41 -5.23 -19.93
C SER A 60 -9.79 -5.41 -18.55
N VAL A 61 -10.44 -4.87 -17.52
CA VAL A 61 -10.01 -5.03 -16.11
C VAL A 61 -10.05 -6.50 -15.69
N GLU A 62 -11.03 -7.24 -16.18
CA GLU A 62 -11.19 -8.69 -15.95
C GLU A 62 -9.98 -9.46 -16.49
N GLU A 63 -9.45 -9.10 -17.67
CA GLU A 63 -8.24 -9.71 -18.24
C GLU A 63 -6.95 -9.37 -17.47
N ILE A 64 -6.96 -8.33 -16.63
CA ILE A 64 -5.82 -7.95 -15.78
C ILE A 64 -5.88 -8.62 -14.40
N LEU A 65 -7.10 -8.94 -13.93
CA LEU A 65 -7.34 -9.54 -12.61
C LEU A 65 -7.41 -11.07 -12.63
N ASN A 66 -7.62 -11.67 -13.82
CA ASN A 66 -7.56 -13.12 -14.07
C ASN A 66 -6.12 -13.61 -14.23
#